data_AF-A0AAN0LZJ6-F1
#
_entry.id   AF-A0AAN0LZJ6-F1
#
_cell.length_a   1.000
_cell.length_b   1.000
_cell.length_c   1.000
_cell.angle_alpha   90.00
_cell.angle_beta   90.00
_cell.angle_gamma   90.00
#
_symmetry.space_group_name_H-M   'P 1'
#
loop_
_entity.id
_entity.type
_entity.pdbx_description
1 polymer ?
#
loop_
_entity_poly.entity_id
_entity_poly.type
_entity_poly.pdbx_seq_one_letter_code
_entity_poly.pdbx_strand_id
1 'polypeptide(L)' 'MDSSIISRKSSIARNAHVSNSIIHSGVKVCEGARVEYAIIEKGAVVQPNAVVVGTKYAPIIIGKGACVECQDSL' A
#
# COMPACT_ATOMS: atom_id res chain seq x y z
N MET A 1 -0.86 12.19 3.20
CA MET A 1 -1.82 11.14 2.81
C MET A 1 -2.79 11.87 1.93
N ASP A 2 -2.67 11.66 0.62
CA ASP A 2 -3.24 12.62 -0.33
C ASP A 2 -4.18 11.86 -1.28
N SER A 3 -5.38 12.38 -1.49
CA SER A 3 -6.36 11.84 -2.45
C SER A 3 -6.57 10.31 -2.35
N SER A 4 -6.56 9.77 -1.13
CA SER A 4 -6.65 8.33 -0.87
C SER A 4 -7.85 7.98 0.00
N ILE A 5 -8.41 6.79 -0.20
CA ILE A 5 -9.46 6.23 0.65
C ILE A 5 -8.83 5.15 1.52
N ILE A 6 -8.95 5.28 2.83
CA ILE A 6 -8.42 4.30 3.79
C ILE A 6 -9.58 3.75 4.62
N SER A 7 -9.82 2.46 4.48
CA SER A 7 -10.87 1.76 5.22
C SER A 7 -10.48 1.51 6.68
N ARG A 8 -11.49 1.30 7.52
CA ARG A 8 -11.34 0.94 8.95
C ARG A 8 -10.44 -0.28 9.16
N LYS A 9 -9.86 -0.37 10.36
CA LYS A 9 -8.96 -1.45 10.79
C LYS A 9 -7.66 -1.55 9.98
N SER A 10 -7.38 -0.58 9.11
CA SER A 10 -6.11 -0.48 8.42
C SER A 10 -5.13 0.34 9.26
N SER A 11 -3.85 0.01 9.18
CA SER A 11 -2.78 0.73 9.88
C SER A 11 -1.76 1.23 8.87
N ILE A 12 -1.52 2.54 8.86
CA ILE A 12 -0.45 3.16 8.10
C ILE A 12 0.62 3.60 9.10
N ALA A 13 1.82 3.02 9.00
CA ALA A 13 2.92 3.33 9.89
C ALA A 13 3.48 4.74 9.65
N ARG A 14 4.31 5.23 10.58
CA ARG A 14 5.06 6.47 10.38
C ARG A 14 5.96 6.33 9.16
N ASN A 15 6.26 7.46 8.52
CA ASN A 15 7.13 7.54 7.35
C ASN A 15 6.66 6.74 6.12
N ALA A 16 5.49 6.08 6.17
CA ALA A 16 4.86 5.51 5.00
C ALA A 16 4.23 6.62 4.14
N HIS A 17 4.37 6.51 2.83
CA HIS A 17 3.73 7.40 1.87
C HIS A 17 2.58 6.67 1.17
N VAL A 18 1.37 7.23 1.26
CA VAL A 18 0.18 6.72 0.55
C VAL A 18 -0.51 7.88 -0.17
N SER A 19 -0.62 7.77 -1.49
CA SER A 19 -1.27 8.77 -2.34
C SER A 19 -2.07 8.14 -3.48
N ASN A 20 -3.15 8.81 -3.90
CA ASN A 20 -4.00 8.39 -5.03
C ASN A 20 -4.41 6.91 -5.01
N SER A 21 -4.67 6.35 -3.82
CA SER A 21 -4.83 4.91 -3.63
C SER A 21 -6.10 4.55 -2.85
N ILE A 22 -6.56 3.31 -3.03
CA ILE A 22 -7.69 2.73 -2.29
C ILE A 22 -7.16 1.61 -1.40
N ILE A 23 -7.31 1.78 -0.08
CA ILE A 23 -6.86 0.83 0.93
C ILE A 23 -8.09 0.18 1.58
N HIS A 24 -8.29 -1.11 1.34
CA HIS A 24 -9.39 -1.88 1.91
C HIS A 24 -9.16 -2.26 3.38
N SER A 25 -10.21 -2.74 4.04
CA SER A 25 -10.21 -2.96 5.48
C SER A 25 -9.15 -3.98 5.92
N GLY A 26 -8.46 -3.68 7.02
CA GLY A 26 -7.49 -4.61 7.61
C GLY A 26 -6.12 -4.63 6.94
N VAL A 27 -5.83 -3.68 6.04
CA VAL A 27 -4.52 -3.57 5.39
C VAL A 27 -3.48 -2.97 6.33
N LYS A 28 -2.24 -3.48 6.27
CA LYS A 28 -1.09 -2.91 6.98
C LYS A 28 -0.09 -2.33 5.98
N VAL A 29 0.20 -1.04 6.09
CA VAL A 29 1.29 -0.38 5.35
C VAL A 29 2.38 -0.04 6.36
N CYS A 30 3.51 -0.72 6.24
CA CYS A 30 4.62 -0.62 7.19
C CYS A 30 5.50 0.61 6.95
N GLU A 31 6.42 0.85 7.88
CA GLU A 31 7.28 2.05 7.88
C GLU A 31 8.11 2.17 6.60
N GLY A 32 8.19 3.39 6.05
CA GLY A 32 8.94 3.67 4.84
C GLY A 32 8.34 3.13 3.54
N ALA A 33 7.23 2.38 3.61
CA ALA A 33 6.56 1.89 2.41
C ALA A 33 5.99 3.03 1.56
N ARG A 34 6.05 2.87 0.24
CA ARG A 34 5.51 3.83 -0.74
C ARG A 34 4.39 3.17 -1.55
N VAL A 35 3.18 3.72 -1.47
CA VAL A 35 1.98 3.23 -2.16
C VAL A 35 1.35 4.37 -2.95
N GLU A 36 1.40 4.31 -4.27
CA GLU A 36 0.87 5.34 -5.17
C GLU A 36 0.08 4.71 -6.30
N TYR A 37 -1.09 5.28 -6.62
CA TYR A 37 -1.96 4.75 -7.68
C TYR A 37 -2.20 3.24 -7.54
N ALA A 38 -2.61 2.81 -6.34
CA ALA A 38 -2.78 1.39 -6.04
C ALA A 38 -4.15 1.09 -5.42
N ILE A 39 -4.61 -0.14 -5.63
CA ILE A 39 -5.76 -0.72 -4.95
C ILE A 39 -5.25 -1.90 -4.13
N ILE A 40 -5.32 -1.77 -2.80
CA ILE A 40 -4.84 -2.77 -1.86
C ILE A 40 -6.02 -3.47 -1.21
N GLU A 41 -6.23 -4.75 -1.54
CA GLU A 41 -7.37 -5.53 -1.06
C GLU A 41 -7.25 -5.95 0.41
N LYS A 42 -8.40 -6.33 0.97
CA LYS A 42 -8.57 -6.57 2.41
C LYS A 42 -7.52 -7.55 2.97
N GLY A 43 -6.95 -7.18 4.11
CA GLY A 43 -5.99 -8.01 4.85
C GLY A 43 -4.58 -8.10 4.25
N ALA A 44 -4.27 -7.39 3.16
CA ALA A 44 -2.92 -7.37 2.60
C ALA A 44 -1.93 -6.60 3.48
N VAL A 45 -0.64 -6.90 3.30
CA VAL A 45 0.47 -6.27 4.03
C VAL A 45 1.50 -5.74 3.02
N VAL A 46 1.82 -4.45 3.12
CA VAL A 46 2.94 -3.82 2.42
C VAL A 46 4.07 -3.67 3.43
N GLN A 47 5.13 -4.46 3.28
CA GLN A 47 6.24 -4.55 4.22
C GLN A 47 7.10 -3.27 4.28
N PRO A 48 7.97 -3.12 5.30
CA PRO A 48 8.83 -1.95 5.42
C PRO A 48 9.60 -1.68 4.13
N ASN A 49 9.67 -0.40 3.74
CA ASN A 49 10.36 0.08 2.53
C ASN A 49 9.89 -0.52 1.19
N ALA A 50 8.81 -1.32 1.17
CA ALA A 50 8.28 -1.85 -0.08
C ALA A 50 7.65 -0.73 -0.94
N VAL A 51 7.77 -0.86 -2.26
CA VAL A 51 7.30 0.15 -3.23
C VAL A 51 6.22 -0.44 -4.12
N VAL A 52 5.04 0.14 -4.08
CA VAL A 52 3.87 -0.19 -4.92
C VAL A 52 3.44 1.08 -5.63
N VAL A 53 3.97 1.32 -6.83
CA VAL A 53 3.71 2.54 -7.60
C VAL A 53 3.12 2.18 -8.95
N GLY A 54 1.82 2.39 -9.10
CA GLY A 54 1.12 2.34 -10.38
C GLY A 54 1.08 3.70 -11.07
N THR A 55 0.16 3.85 -11.99
CA THR A 55 -0.17 5.14 -12.62
C THR A 55 -1.67 5.39 -12.60
N LYS A 56 -2.09 6.62 -12.88
CA LYS A 56 -3.51 7.00 -13.02
C LYS A 56 -4.28 6.09 -13.99
N TYR A 57 -3.62 5.58 -15.03
CA TYR A 57 -4.24 4.78 -16.08
C TYR A 57 -4.03 3.27 -15.90
N ALA A 58 -3.03 2.89 -15.12
CA ALA A 58 -2.69 1.51 -14.82
C ALA A 58 -2.34 1.40 -13.33
N PRO A 59 -3.35 1.37 -12.44
CA PRO A 59 -3.11 1.19 -11.03
C PRO A 59 -2.60 -0.22 -10.73
N ILE A 60 -1.74 -0.36 -9.73
CA ILE A 60 -1.34 -1.70 -9.25
C ILE A 60 -2.41 -2.23 -8.30
N ILE A 61 -2.84 -3.47 -8.54
CA ILE A 61 -3.80 -4.16 -7.68
C ILE A 61 -3.06 -5.22 -6.87
N ILE A 62 -3.08 -5.08 -5.55
CA ILE A 62 -2.56 -6.07 -4.61
C ILE A 62 -3.73 -6.89 -4.08
N GLY A 63 -3.68 -8.20 -4.31
CA GLY A 63 -4.75 -9.13 -3.99
C GLY A 63 -5.00 -9.30 -2.48
N LYS A 64 -6.19 -9.85 -2.16
CA LYS A 64 -6.62 -10.12 -0.79
C LYS A 64 -5.58 -10.95 -0.02
N GLY A 65 -5.15 -10.46 1.14
CA GLY A 65 -4.21 -11.16 2.02
C GLY A 65 -2.79 -11.31 1.47
N ALA A 66 -2.45 -10.67 0.36
CA ALA A 66 -1.10 -10.72 -0.20
C ALA A 66 -0.10 -9.97 0.70
N CYS A 67 1.17 -10.38 0.61
CA CYS A 67 2.30 -9.71 1.24
C CYS A 67 3.22 -9.17 0.15
N VAL A 68 3.53 -7.86 0.19
CA VAL A 68 4.46 -7.21 -0.72
C VAL A 68 5.75 -6.93 0.04
N GLU A 69 6.86 -7.44 -0.47
CA GLU A 69 8.19 -7.35 0.15
C GLU A 69 9.07 -6.34 -0.60
N CYS A 70 10.02 -5.72 0.12
CA CYS A 70 11.05 -4.91 -0.52
C CYS A 70 12.06 -5.86 -1.17
N GLN A 71 12.36 -5.69 -2.46
CA GLN A 71 13.51 -6.36 -3.06
C GLN A 71 14.76 -5.55 -2.79
N ASP A 72 15.59 -6.05 -1.88
CA ASP A 72 16.93 -5.53 -1.70
C ASP A 72 17.75 -5.82 -2.96
N SER A 73 18.29 -4.77 -3.57
CA SER A 73 19.24 -4.89 -4.67
C SER A 73 20.59 -5.28 -4.06
N LEU A 74 21.02 -6.53 -4.28
CA LEU A 74 22.39 -7.00 -3.95
C LEU A 74 23.41 -6.44 -4.96
#